data_AF-A0A966Q2R0-F1
#
_entry.id   AF-A0A966Q2R0-F1
#
_cell.length_a   1.000
_cell.length_b   1.000
_cell.length_c   1.000
_cell.angle_alpha   90.00
_cell.angle_beta   90.00
_cell.angle_gamma   90.00
#
_symmetry.space_group_name_H-M   'P 1'
#
loop_
_entity.id
_entity.type
_entity.pdbx_description
1 polymer ?
#
loop_
_entity_poly.entity_id
_entity_poly.type
_entity_poly.pdbx_seq_one_letter_code
_entity_poly.pdbx_strand_id
1 'polypeptide(L)'
;MTQLTNDQKYQLNKLIDHRDSISENLFHIERILKDYFPQEYDIAYQHWIPQMITALYDDKRWLSRGERNMQDTIDHINDSQSGS
;
A
#
# COMPACT_ATOMS: atom_id res chain seq x y z
N MET A 1 -24.17 -9.95 -14.26
CA MET A 1 -23.79 -8.96 -13.22
C MET A 1 -23.99 -9.53 -11.83
N THR A 2 -22.95 -10.06 -11.20
CA THR A 2 -22.99 -10.32 -9.76
C THR A 2 -22.35 -9.12 -9.07
N GLN A 3 -23.19 -8.31 -8.43
CA GLN A 3 -22.72 -7.21 -7.61
C GLN A 3 -21.93 -7.80 -6.45
N LEU A 4 -20.73 -7.26 -6.16
CA LEU A 4 -19.95 -7.68 -5.00
C LEU A 4 -20.86 -7.71 -3.78
N THR A 5 -20.81 -8.81 -3.03
CA THR A 5 -21.51 -8.87 -1.75
C THR A 5 -20.96 -7.79 -0.83
N ASN A 6 -21.77 -7.38 0.15
CA ASN A 6 -21.31 -6.39 1.12
C ASN A 6 -20.05 -6.87 1.86
N ASP A 7 -19.94 -8.18 2.10
CA ASP A 7 -18.76 -8.79 2.70
C ASP A 7 -17.52 -8.65 1.82
N GLN A 8 -17.64 -8.89 0.51
CA GLN A 8 -16.52 -8.73 -0.42
C GLN A 8 -16.04 -7.28 -0.51
N LYS A 9 -16.98 -6.31 -0.55
CA LYS A 9 -16.63 -4.88 -0.52
C LYS A 9 -15.93 -4.51 0.78
N TYR A 10 -16.42 -5.03 1.91
CA TYR A 10 -15.81 -4.81 3.22
C TYR A 10 -14.38 -5.35 3.27
N GLN A 11 -14.14 -6.56 2.76
CA GLN A 11 -12.79 -7.15 2.75
C GLN A 11 -11.84 -6.41 1.79
N LEU A 12 -12.33 -5.93 0.65
CA LEU A 12 -11.53 -5.07 -0.25
C LEU A 12 -11.10 -3.78 0.45
N ASN A 13 -12.02 -3.12 1.16
CA ASN A 13 -11.69 -1.94 1.96
C ASN A 13 -10.66 -2.27 3.03
N LYS A 14 -10.75 -3.44 3.68
CA LYS A 14 -9.73 -3.86 4.67
C LYS A 14 -8.35 -4.04 4.07
N LEU A 15 -8.24 -4.54 2.85
CA LEU A 15 -6.94 -4.63 2.16
C LEU A 15 -6.34 -3.25 1.91
N ILE A 16 -7.18 -2.29 1.51
CA ILE A 16 -6.77 -0.88 1.32
C ILE A 16 -6.35 -0.26 2.66
N ASP A 17 -7.16 -0.41 3.71
CA ASP A 17 -6.86 0.06 5.06
C ASP A 17 -5.51 -0.49 5.54
N HIS A 18 -5.23 -1.78 5.32
CA HIS A 18 -3.97 -2.39 5.71
C HIS A 18 -2.77 -1.81 4.97
N ARG A 19 -2.89 -1.57 3.66
CA ARG A 19 -1.83 -0.90 2.89
C ARG A 19 -1.57 0.50 3.43
N ASP A 20 -2.63 1.27 3.66
CA ASP A 20 -2.51 2.67 4.10
C ASP A 20 -1.96 2.75 5.55
N SER A 21 -2.24 1.75 6.39
CA SER A 21 -1.65 1.65 7.74
C SER A 21 -0.13 1.52 7.73
N ILE A 22 0.49 1.01 6.65
CA ILE A 22 1.95 0.95 6.53
C ILE A 22 2.50 2.38 6.39
N SER A 23 1.85 3.22 5.59
CA SER A 23 2.21 4.64 5.44
C SER A 23 2.03 5.41 6.75
N GLU A 24 0.94 5.16 7.49
CA GLU A 24 0.72 5.76 8.83
C GLU A 24 1.82 5.37 9.82
N ASN A 25 2.24 4.11 9.83
CA ASN A 25 3.33 3.65 10.68
C ASN A 25 4.66 4.33 10.32
N LEU A 26 4.96 4.53 9.03
CA LEU A 26 6.15 5.27 8.60
C LEU A 26 6.12 6.73 9.09
N PHE A 27 4.96 7.38 9.04
CA PHE A 27 4.77 8.73 9.60
C PHE A 27 5.01 8.76 11.13
N HIS A 28 4.55 7.76 11.87
CA HIS A 28 4.81 7.68 13.30
C HIS A 28 6.30 7.49 13.60
N ILE A 29 6.99 6.65 12.83
CA ILE A 29 8.45 6.47 12.95
C ILE A 29 9.18 7.78 12.66
N GLU A 30 8.79 8.52 11.61
CA GLU A 30 9.34 9.83 11.29
C GLU A 30 9.27 10.78 12.50
N ARG A 31 8.10 10.85 13.16
CA ARG A 31 7.89 11.71 14.33
C ARG A 31 8.76 11.32 15.51
N ILE A 32 8.88 10.02 15.80
CA ILE A 32 9.76 9.53 16.88
C ILE A 32 11.21 9.94 16.62
N LEU A 33 11.68 9.78 15.38
CA LEU A 33 13.04 10.18 15.01
C LEU A 33 13.23 11.69 15.14
N LYS A 34 12.26 12.47 14.69
CA LYS A 34 12.30 13.93 14.78
C LYS A 34 12.36 14.44 16.23
N ASP A 35 11.54 13.87 17.11
CA ASP A 35 11.38 14.36 18.47
C ASP A 35 12.49 13.86 19.41
N TYR A 36 13.04 12.67 19.17
CA TYR A 36 13.96 12.02 20.11
C TYR A 36 15.36 11.71 19.54
N PHE A 37 15.50 11.60 18.22
CA PHE A 37 16.75 11.18 17.57
C PHE A 37 17.07 12.07 16.34
N PRO A 38 17.24 13.40 16.52
CA PRO A 38 17.32 14.34 15.40
C PRO A 38 18.51 14.09 14.46
N GLN A 39 19.59 13.47 14.95
CA GLN A 39 20.73 13.07 14.11
C GLN A 39 20.37 11.95 13.12
N GLU A 40 19.48 11.03 13.52
CA GLU A 40 18.98 9.95 12.67
C GLU A 40 17.81 10.40 11.81
N TYR A 41 17.05 11.41 12.26
CA TYR A 41 15.95 12.01 11.51
C TYR A 41 16.40 12.50 10.13
N ASP A 42 17.52 13.23 10.07
CA ASP A 42 18.00 13.80 8.80
C ASP A 42 18.27 12.71 7.75
N ILE A 43 18.93 11.61 8.16
CA ILE A 43 19.22 10.46 7.30
C ILE A 43 17.93 9.73 6.92
N ALA A 44 17.02 9.52 7.88
CA ALA A 44 15.77 8.83 7.65
C ALA A 44 14.82 9.56 6.70
N TYR A 45 14.64 10.85 6.94
CA TYR A 45 13.77 11.74 6.17
C TYR A 45 14.27 11.93 4.74
N GLN A 46 15.60 12.00 4.53
CA GLN A 46 16.18 12.20 3.20
C GLN A 46 16.33 10.90 2.38
N HIS A 47 16.37 9.74 3.05
CA HIS A 47 16.70 8.48 2.38
C HIS A 47 15.62 7.42 2.51
N TRP A 48 15.58 6.68 3.61
CA TRP A 48 14.86 5.42 3.63
C TRP A 48 13.34 5.59 3.85
N ILE A 49 12.86 6.66 4.51
CA ILE A 49 11.41 6.93 4.61
C ILE A 49 10.83 7.23 3.22
N PRO A 50 11.37 8.17 2.42
CA PRO A 50 10.94 8.35 1.05
C PRO A 50 11.10 7.10 0.20
N GLN A 51 12.15 6.29 0.39
CA GLN A 51 12.32 5.04 -0.37
C GLN A 51 11.25 4.00 -0.01
N MET A 52 10.83 3.90 1.25
CA MET A 52 9.75 2.99 1.67
C MET A 52 8.39 3.48 1.17
N ILE A 53 8.11 4.78 1.25
CA ILE A 53 6.90 5.39 0.67
C ILE A 53 6.90 5.20 -0.85
N THR A 54 8.01 5.52 -1.51
CA THR A 54 8.19 5.28 -2.94
C THR A 54 8.09 3.79 -3.25
N ALA A 55 8.55 2.87 -2.42
CA ALA A 55 8.37 1.44 -2.68
C ALA A 55 6.90 0.99 -2.52
N LEU A 56 6.14 1.61 -1.62
CA LEU A 56 4.70 1.35 -1.47
C LEU A 56 3.89 1.88 -2.66
N TYR A 57 4.34 2.95 -3.30
CA TYR A 57 3.58 3.66 -4.35
C TYR A 57 4.22 3.65 -5.76
N ASP A 58 5.53 3.37 -5.93
CA ASP A 58 6.31 3.73 -7.14
C ASP A 58 7.65 2.96 -7.45
N ASP A 59 8.30 2.16 -6.56
CA ASP A 59 9.58 1.44 -6.86
C ASP A 59 9.39 -0.03 -7.31
N LYS A 60 9.63 -0.24 -8.60
CA LYS A 60 9.00 -1.22 -9.51
C LYS A 60 9.64 -2.61 -9.60
N ARG A 61 10.74 -2.88 -8.89
CA ARG A 61 11.53 -4.13 -9.07
C ARG A 61 10.82 -5.40 -8.60
N TRP A 62 10.00 -5.31 -7.55
CA TRP A 62 9.09 -6.37 -7.10
C TRP A 62 7.64 -5.92 -7.13
N LEU A 63 7.41 -4.60 -7.12
CA LEU A 63 6.10 -3.97 -7.23
C LEU A 63 5.45 -4.30 -8.56
N SER A 64 6.14 -4.23 -9.70
CA SER A 64 5.49 -4.51 -11.00
C SER A 64 4.92 -5.93 -11.10
N ARG A 65 5.50 -6.93 -10.43
CA ARG A 65 4.91 -8.29 -10.32
C ARG A 65 3.85 -8.38 -9.25
N GLY A 66 4.03 -7.72 -8.10
CA GLY A 66 3.04 -7.72 -7.02
C GLY A 66 1.78 -6.93 -7.38
N GLU A 67 1.95 -5.71 -7.88
CA GLU A 67 0.94 -4.85 -8.51
C GLU A 67 0.34 -5.52 -9.73
N ARG A 68 1.11 -6.07 -10.69
CA ARG A 68 0.50 -6.85 -11.79
C ARG A 68 -0.29 -8.03 -11.25
N ASN A 69 0.23 -8.83 -10.32
CA ASN A 69 -0.54 -9.99 -9.82
C ASN A 69 -1.76 -9.56 -9.00
N MET A 70 -1.67 -8.47 -8.25
CA MET A 70 -2.79 -7.91 -7.48
C MET A 70 -3.81 -7.27 -8.41
N GLN A 71 -3.37 -6.53 -9.42
CA GLN A 71 -4.19 -5.93 -10.46
C GLN A 71 -4.79 -7.01 -11.36
N ASP A 72 -4.04 -8.01 -11.79
CA ASP A 72 -4.54 -9.21 -12.48
C ASP A 72 -5.55 -9.95 -11.61
N THR A 73 -5.34 -10.04 -10.28
CA THR A 73 -6.33 -10.62 -9.36
C THR A 73 -7.59 -9.78 -9.31
N ILE A 74 -7.47 -8.45 -9.23
CA ILE A 74 -8.59 -7.51 -9.23
C ILE A 74 -9.32 -7.52 -10.58
N ASP A 75 -8.59 -7.54 -11.69
CA ASP A 75 -9.07 -7.54 -13.07
C ASP A 75 -9.76 -8.88 -13.37
N HIS A 76 -9.20 -10.02 -12.95
CA HIS A 76 -9.89 -11.31 -13.00
C HIS A 76 -11.19 -11.30 -12.18
N ILE A 77 -11.17 -10.70 -10.99
CA ILE A 77 -12.37 -10.55 -10.16
C ILE A 77 -13.41 -9.68 -10.89
N ASN A 78 -13.01 -8.65 -11.63
CA ASN A 78 -13.90 -7.76 -12.38
C ASN A 78 -14.40 -8.37 -13.71
N ASP A 79 -13.54 -9.05 -14.47
CA ASP A 79 -13.85 -9.67 -15.75
C ASP A 79 -14.80 -10.86 -15.58
N SER A 80 -14.64 -11.63 -14.51
CA SER A 80 -15.59 -12.69 -14.12
C SER A 80 -16.98 -12.15 -13.76
N GLN A 81 -17.17 -10.83 -13.58
CA GLN A 81 -18.48 -10.19 -13.43
C GLN A 81 -19.09 -9.69 -14.74
N SER A 82 -18.26 -9.52 -15.79
CA SER A 82 -18.61 -8.87 -17.06
C SER A 82 -19.01 -9.86 -18.16
N GLY A 83 -18.64 -11.14 -18.03
CA GLY A 83 -19.13 -12.24 -18.85
C GLY A 83 -20.37 -12.90 -18.26
N SER A 84 -21.53 -12.24 -18.32
CA SER A 84 -22.87 -12.82 -18.08
C SER A 84 -23.95 -11.96 -18.72
#